data_AF-A0A2J6TB71-F1
#
_entry.id   AF-A0A2J6TB71-F1
#
_cell.length_a   1.000
_cell.length_b   1.000
_cell.length_c   1.000
_cell.angle_alpha   90.00
_cell.angle_beta   90.00
_cell.angle_gamma   90.00
#
_symmetry.space_group_name_H-M   'P 1'
#
loop_
_entity.id
_entity.type
_entity.pdbx_description
1 polymer ?
#
loop_
_entity_poly.entity_id
_entity_poly.type
_entity_poly.pdbx_seq_one_letter_code
_entity_poly.pdbx_strand_id
1 'polypeptide(L)'
;MASRQDGTGKESGGATFELDDAVLESLPIPGTKVLSCRAYGMWVWARQARLVCQLPTGDQVSYFLKVTTGESDRLMAEGQFESDKALYEVLPSFCPKPYALGQYKAPGPANYFILAEFRDVGQQLPEPARFVARLAELHKKSISPTGKFGFHVKTCHGKAPQLTDIWEDSWEVCYHKQLKHVFDMDKSKQRHWPEFDFCAQLVMDKCVPALLRPLQSDGRSIKPCLVHGNVWDGNTATDVRSGEPFVFDGSAFYAHNEFELGNWRTPRHRLSSKTYIRSYKRHFPASEPEEDWDSRNLLYSLRPNLTAAWLIPGSNYRENIFEDMKELCSRICPDELASYKRKSEVYHDHEALDREGKDDEEEEEEEEEVEEEEEEEEEEEG
;
A
#
# COMPACT_ATOMS: atom_id res chain seq x y z
N MET A 1 1.46 12.18 3.96
CA MET A 1 0.79 12.43 5.25
C MET A 1 0.69 11.13 6.00
N ALA A 2 1.56 10.97 6.98
CA ALA A 2 1.74 9.76 7.77
C ALA A 2 0.72 9.73 8.92
N SER A 3 0.03 8.61 9.14
CA SER A 3 -0.58 8.36 10.44
C SER A 3 0.50 8.44 11.52
N ARG A 4 0.18 9.16 12.59
CA ARG A 4 0.95 9.12 13.81
C ARG A 4 -0.04 8.73 14.90
N GLN A 5 0.03 7.51 15.40
CA GLN A 5 0.06 7.43 16.85
C GLN A 5 1.30 8.24 17.21
N ASP A 6 1.12 9.53 17.47
CA ASP A 6 2.24 10.38 17.78
C ASP A 6 2.78 9.79 19.07
N GLY A 7 3.95 9.14 18.98
CA GLY A 7 4.68 8.57 20.11
C GLY A 7 5.03 9.61 21.21
N THR A 8 4.36 10.76 21.24
CA THR A 8 4.22 11.59 22.42
C THR A 8 3.35 10.92 23.49
N GLY A 9 2.46 9.98 23.13
CA GLY A 9 1.51 9.40 24.08
C GLY A 9 0.68 10.46 24.81
N LYS A 10 0.57 11.67 24.26
CA LYS A 10 -0.14 12.76 24.90
C LYS A 10 -1.61 12.64 24.56
N GLU A 11 -2.43 12.52 25.59
CA GLU A 11 -3.84 12.86 25.49
C GLU A 11 -3.93 14.24 24.82
N SER A 12 -4.63 14.34 23.69
CA SER A 12 -4.93 15.62 23.08
C SER A 12 -5.82 16.37 24.07
N GLY A 13 -5.23 17.34 24.79
CA GLY A 13 -5.79 18.07 25.92
C GLY A 13 -7.31 17.94 26.12
N GLY A 14 -7.71 17.06 27.04
CA GLY A 14 -9.03 17.07 27.70
C GLY A 14 -10.28 16.93 26.83
N ALA A 15 -10.18 16.69 25.52
CA ALA A 15 -11.37 16.56 24.68
C ALA A 15 -12.08 15.23 24.96
N THR A 16 -13.27 15.31 25.56
CA THR A 16 -14.14 14.18 25.81
C THR A 16 -14.48 13.50 24.48
N PHE A 17 -14.25 12.18 24.40
CA PHE A 17 -14.61 11.40 23.23
C PHE A 17 -15.99 10.76 23.47
N GLU A 18 -16.98 11.15 22.67
CA GLU A 18 -18.33 10.59 22.77
C GLU A 18 -18.32 9.09 22.45
N LEU A 19 -18.84 8.30 23.38
CA LEU A 19 -18.84 6.84 23.33
C LEU A 19 -20.25 6.34 23.02
N ASP A 20 -20.36 5.50 21.99
CA ASP A 20 -21.63 4.93 21.55
C ASP A 20 -21.99 3.66 22.34
N ASP A 21 -23.28 3.41 22.54
CA ASP A 21 -23.79 2.22 23.24
C ASP A 21 -23.30 0.90 22.61
N ALA A 22 -23.10 0.85 21.29
CA ALA A 22 -22.55 -0.32 20.62
C ALA A 22 -21.14 -0.68 21.12
N VAL A 23 -20.33 0.33 21.50
CA VAL A 23 -18.99 0.09 22.05
C VAL A 23 -19.09 -0.46 23.47
N LEU A 24 -20.02 0.08 24.28
CA LEU A 24 -20.25 -0.39 25.65
C LEU A 24 -20.70 -1.85 25.68
N GLU A 25 -21.61 -2.22 24.78
CA GLU A 25 -22.09 -3.60 24.62
C GLU A 25 -21.01 -4.56 24.12
N SER A 26 -19.96 -4.04 23.48
CA SER A 26 -18.86 -4.82 22.90
C SER A 26 -17.66 -4.98 23.85
N LEU A 27 -17.74 -4.49 25.08
CA LEU A 27 -16.68 -4.67 26.07
C LEU A 27 -16.48 -6.17 26.36
N PRO A 28 -15.23 -6.69 26.36
CA PRO A 28 -14.99 -8.14 26.36
C PRO A 28 -15.31 -8.81 27.70
N ILE A 29 -15.46 -8.05 28.79
CA ILE A 29 -15.76 -8.58 30.13
C ILE A 29 -17.10 -7.98 30.60
N PRO A 30 -18.15 -8.80 30.79
CA PRO A 30 -19.45 -8.34 31.29
C PRO A 30 -19.33 -7.63 32.65
N GLY A 31 -20.08 -6.54 32.83
CA GLY A 31 -20.05 -5.74 34.06
C GLY A 31 -18.88 -4.74 34.16
N THR A 32 -18.06 -4.63 33.12
CA THR A 32 -17.01 -3.60 33.02
C THR A 32 -17.62 -2.20 33.00
N LYS A 33 -17.10 -1.30 33.84
CA LYS A 33 -17.53 0.10 33.93
C LYS A 33 -16.54 1.01 33.24
N VAL A 34 -17.00 1.87 32.33
CA VAL A 34 -16.15 2.90 31.72
C VAL A 34 -15.90 4.02 32.73
N LEU A 35 -14.64 4.35 32.97
CA LEU A 35 -14.22 5.45 33.83
C LEU A 35 -13.94 6.73 33.02
N SER A 36 -13.34 6.59 31.84
CA SER A 36 -13.07 7.72 30.94
C SER A 36 -12.84 7.28 29.50
N CYS A 37 -13.25 8.09 28.53
CA CYS A 37 -12.92 7.97 27.12
C CYS A 37 -12.29 9.27 26.62
N ARG A 38 -11.02 9.23 26.22
CA ARG A 38 -10.26 10.41 25.82
C ARG A 38 -9.63 10.20 24.45
N ALA A 39 -9.64 11.24 23.62
CA ALA A 39 -8.96 11.21 22.33
C ALA A 39 -7.47 10.87 22.51
N TYR A 40 -6.95 9.99 21.65
CA TYR A 40 -5.60 9.45 21.73
C TYR A 40 -5.03 9.25 20.33
N GLY A 41 -3.85 9.81 20.04
CA GLY A 41 -3.22 9.71 18.74
C GLY A 41 -3.93 10.53 17.64
N MET A 42 -3.38 10.49 16.43
CA MET A 42 -3.93 11.20 15.28
C MET A 42 -3.87 10.36 13.99
N TRP A 43 -5.03 10.06 13.43
CA TRP A 43 -5.17 9.37 12.15
C TRP A 43 -6.01 10.22 11.19
N VAL A 44 -5.51 10.42 9.97
CA VAL A 44 -6.18 11.27 8.96
C VAL A 44 -7.59 10.74 8.60
N TRP A 45 -7.80 9.43 8.73
CA TRP A 45 -9.02 8.76 8.29
C TRP A 45 -9.88 8.19 9.42
N ALA A 46 -9.45 8.34 10.68
CA ALA A 46 -10.13 7.76 11.83
C ALA A 46 -9.91 8.58 13.09
N ARG A 47 -10.95 8.67 13.91
CA ARG A 47 -10.87 9.17 15.27
C ARG A 47 -10.41 8.03 16.19
N GLN A 48 -9.58 8.34 17.17
CA GLN A 48 -8.99 7.34 18.05
C GLN A 48 -9.12 7.78 19.52
N ALA A 49 -9.30 6.82 20.42
CA ALA A 49 -9.46 7.07 21.84
C ALA A 49 -8.84 5.98 22.71
N ARG A 50 -8.42 6.39 23.90
CA ARG A 50 -8.13 5.49 25.03
C ARG A 50 -9.37 5.43 25.91
N LEU A 51 -9.87 4.21 26.10
CA LEU A 51 -10.97 3.90 27.00
C LEU A 51 -10.41 3.27 28.28
N VAL A 52 -10.49 3.97 29.40
CA VAL A 52 -10.10 3.44 30.71
C VAL A 52 -11.35 2.87 31.38
N CYS A 53 -11.27 1.61 31.80
CA CYS A 53 -12.37 0.88 32.41
C CYS A 53 -11.96 0.26 33.74
N GLN A 54 -12.95 0.03 34.61
CA GLN A 54 -12.85 -0.80 35.80
C GLN A 54 -13.56 -2.13 35.56
N LEU A 55 -12.84 -3.23 35.76
CA LEU A 55 -13.37 -4.59 35.70
C LEU A 55 -14.23 -4.90 36.94
N PRO A 56 -15.09 -5.93 36.89
CA PRO A 56 -15.84 -6.39 38.07
C PRO A 56 -14.97 -6.77 39.27
N THR A 57 -13.70 -7.15 39.03
CA THR A 57 -12.71 -7.44 40.08
C THR A 57 -12.23 -6.19 40.81
N GLY A 58 -12.48 -4.99 40.26
CA GLY A 58 -11.97 -3.71 40.75
C GLY A 58 -10.73 -3.22 40.00
N ASP A 59 -10.05 -4.09 39.23
CA ASP A 59 -8.85 -3.76 38.47
C ASP A 59 -9.15 -2.78 37.33
N GLN A 60 -8.18 -1.92 37.00
CA GLN A 60 -8.29 -1.03 35.86
C GLN A 60 -7.62 -1.62 34.61
N VAL A 61 -8.29 -1.45 33.47
CA VAL A 61 -7.80 -1.85 32.15
C VAL A 61 -7.98 -0.69 31.17
N SER A 62 -7.17 -0.63 30.13
CA SER A 62 -7.33 0.32 29.02
C SER A 62 -7.58 -0.43 27.72
N TYR A 63 -8.50 0.09 26.91
CA TYR A 63 -8.75 -0.35 25.54
C TYR A 63 -8.44 0.78 24.56
N PHE A 64 -8.01 0.40 23.36
CA PHE A 64 -7.87 1.29 22.23
C PHE A 64 -9.15 1.22 21.40
N LEU A 65 -9.74 2.37 21.11
CA LEU A 65 -10.92 2.52 20.27
C LEU A 65 -10.55 3.31 19.02
N LYS A 66 -10.77 2.72 17.84
CA LYS A 66 -10.62 3.39 16.55
C LYS A 66 -11.99 3.47 15.89
N VAL A 67 -12.35 4.65 15.38
CA VAL A 67 -13.66 4.94 14.79
C VAL A 67 -13.47 5.60 13.44
N THR A 68 -14.09 5.04 12.41
CA THR A 68 -14.07 5.55 11.04
C THR A 68 -15.45 6.04 10.66
N THR A 69 -15.55 7.03 9.78
CA THR A 69 -16.81 7.71 9.44
C THR A 69 -17.07 7.64 7.95
N GLY A 70 -18.26 7.14 7.59
CA GLY A 70 -18.72 6.97 6.22
C GLY A 70 -19.03 5.51 5.89
N GLU A 71 -20.04 5.29 5.06
CA GLU A 71 -20.46 3.93 4.66
C GLU A 71 -19.34 3.15 3.96
N SER A 72 -18.51 3.85 3.18
CA SER A 72 -17.37 3.26 2.46
C SER A 72 -16.22 2.79 3.37
N ASP A 73 -16.21 3.20 4.64
CA ASP A 73 -15.13 2.84 5.59
C ASP A 73 -15.36 1.47 6.25
N ARG A 74 -16.52 0.84 6.04
CA ARG A 74 -16.82 -0.52 6.54
C ARG A 74 -15.75 -1.52 6.14
N LEU A 75 -15.37 -1.51 4.86
CA LEU A 75 -14.37 -2.40 4.28
C LEU A 75 -13.00 -2.24 4.97
N MET A 76 -12.63 -0.99 5.27
CA MET A 76 -11.38 -0.69 5.95
C MET A 76 -11.39 -1.23 7.39
N ALA A 77 -12.51 -1.06 8.11
CA ALA A 77 -12.65 -1.56 9.47
C ALA A 77 -12.68 -3.10 9.53
N GLU A 78 -13.46 -3.75 8.65
CA GLU A 78 -13.51 -5.22 8.52
C GLU A 78 -12.14 -5.80 8.16
N GLY A 79 -11.50 -5.24 7.13
CA GLY A 79 -10.19 -5.67 6.67
C GLY A 79 -9.10 -5.53 7.74
N GLN A 80 -9.09 -4.42 8.48
CA GLN A 80 -8.15 -4.23 9.59
C GLN A 80 -8.43 -5.22 10.73
N PHE A 81 -9.69 -5.39 11.15
CA PHE A 81 -10.04 -6.28 12.26
C PHE A 81 -9.62 -7.73 11.99
N GLU A 82 -9.91 -8.25 10.79
CA GLU A 82 -9.51 -9.60 10.39
C GLU A 82 -7.98 -9.74 10.22
N SER A 83 -7.31 -8.66 9.78
CA SER A 83 -5.84 -8.62 9.74
C SER A 83 -5.23 -8.73 11.14
N ASP A 84 -5.67 -7.87 12.06
CA ASP A 84 -5.17 -7.82 13.42
C ASP A 84 -5.46 -9.13 14.16
N LYS A 85 -6.59 -9.78 13.86
CA LYS A 85 -6.94 -11.10 14.42
C LYS A 85 -5.98 -12.19 13.94
N ALA A 86 -5.76 -12.29 12.63
CA ALA A 86 -4.84 -13.27 12.06
C ALA A 86 -3.40 -13.08 12.57
N LEU A 87 -2.94 -11.83 12.69
CA LEU A 87 -1.63 -11.50 13.24
C LEU A 87 -1.53 -11.92 14.72
N TYR A 88 -2.56 -11.62 15.52
CA TYR A 88 -2.59 -11.94 16.94
C TYR A 88 -2.62 -13.44 17.19
N GLU A 89 -3.36 -14.21 16.39
CA GLU A 89 -3.42 -15.67 16.49
C GLU A 89 -2.04 -16.32 16.28
N VAL A 90 -1.19 -15.76 15.42
CA VAL A 90 0.16 -16.28 15.15
C VAL A 90 1.16 -15.82 16.22
N LEU A 91 1.14 -14.55 16.59
CA LEU A 91 2.13 -13.98 17.51
C LEU A 91 1.49 -12.93 18.45
N PRO A 92 0.77 -13.35 19.51
CA PRO A 92 -0.02 -12.47 20.38
C PRO A 92 0.75 -11.28 20.97
N SER A 93 2.04 -11.46 21.27
CA SER A 93 2.85 -10.40 21.85
C SER A 93 3.35 -9.38 20.81
N PHE A 94 3.16 -9.60 19.51
CA PHE A 94 3.69 -8.74 18.43
C PHE A 94 2.66 -7.76 17.87
N CYS A 95 1.37 -7.94 18.13
CA CYS A 95 0.34 -6.96 17.79
C CYS A 95 -0.72 -6.89 18.89
N PRO A 96 -1.47 -5.78 19.02
CA PRO A 96 -2.56 -5.67 19.98
C PRO A 96 -3.65 -6.72 19.74
N LYS A 97 -4.25 -7.24 20.80
CA LYS A 97 -5.43 -8.11 20.68
C LYS A 97 -6.64 -7.34 20.14
N PRO A 98 -7.26 -7.72 19.00
CA PRO A 98 -8.56 -7.18 18.63
C PRO A 98 -9.66 -7.84 19.50
N TYR A 99 -10.59 -7.03 20.00
CA TYR A 99 -11.72 -7.49 20.82
C TYR A 99 -13.04 -7.46 20.05
N ALA A 100 -13.34 -6.36 19.37
CA ALA A 100 -14.60 -6.21 18.66
C ALA A 100 -14.49 -5.32 17.43
N LEU A 101 -15.36 -5.61 16.47
CA LEU A 101 -15.71 -4.76 15.33
C LEU A 101 -17.21 -4.51 15.41
N GLY A 102 -17.65 -3.28 15.17
CA GLY A 102 -19.07 -2.97 15.13
C GLY A 102 -19.39 -1.65 14.45
N GLN A 103 -20.67 -1.32 14.44
CA GLN A 103 -21.20 -0.05 13.93
C GLN A 103 -21.87 0.69 15.08
N TYR A 104 -21.69 2.01 15.12
CA TYR A 104 -22.37 2.87 16.09
C TYR A 104 -23.89 2.83 15.88
N LYS A 105 -24.65 2.94 16.97
CA LYS A 105 -26.11 3.05 16.98
C LYS A 105 -26.59 4.49 16.86
N ALA A 106 -25.76 5.46 17.25
CA ALA A 106 -26.10 6.87 17.22
C ALA A 106 -26.57 7.31 15.82
N PRO A 107 -27.59 8.18 15.74
CA PRO A 107 -28.07 8.70 14.47
C PRO A 107 -26.99 9.55 13.79
N GLY A 108 -26.96 9.54 12.46
CA GLY A 108 -26.01 10.32 11.66
C GLY A 108 -25.30 9.46 10.60
N PRO A 109 -24.14 9.91 10.08
CA PRO A 109 -23.37 9.11 9.13
C PRO A 109 -22.94 7.79 9.78
N ALA A 110 -22.85 6.73 8.98
CA ALA A 110 -22.39 5.43 9.48
C ALA A 110 -20.98 5.57 10.09
N ASN A 111 -20.82 5.12 11.35
CA ASN A 111 -19.52 5.02 12.00
C ASN A 111 -19.23 3.56 12.33
N TYR A 112 -18.06 3.08 11.94
CA TYR A 112 -17.58 1.74 12.27
C TYR A 112 -16.45 1.85 13.29
N PHE A 113 -16.38 0.90 14.22
CA PHE A 113 -15.36 0.91 15.25
C PHE A 113 -14.63 -0.41 15.39
N ILE A 114 -13.36 -0.31 15.79
CA ILE A 114 -12.54 -1.42 16.26
C ILE A 114 -12.18 -1.15 17.72
N LEU A 115 -12.47 -2.11 18.59
CA LEU A 115 -12.02 -2.14 19.98
C LEU A 115 -10.86 -3.13 20.08
N ALA A 116 -9.71 -2.70 20.62
CA ALA A 116 -8.51 -3.52 20.76
C ALA A 116 -7.80 -3.30 22.10
N GLU A 117 -6.81 -4.14 22.38
CA GLU A 117 -5.86 -3.98 23.48
C GLU A 117 -5.17 -2.61 23.37
N PHE A 118 -5.17 -1.86 24.46
CA PHE A 118 -4.36 -0.65 24.54
C PHE A 118 -2.92 -1.02 24.88
N ARG A 119 -1.98 -0.65 24.02
CA ARG A 119 -0.54 -0.74 24.28
C ARG A 119 0.05 0.65 24.42
N ASP A 120 0.89 0.82 25.45
CA ASP A 120 1.59 2.06 25.69
C ASP A 120 2.74 2.18 24.66
N VAL A 121 2.60 3.09 23.70
CA VAL A 121 3.57 3.33 22.63
C VAL A 121 4.82 4.01 23.19
N GLY A 122 5.97 3.35 23.06
CA GLY A 122 7.29 3.86 23.45
C GLY A 122 8.08 4.34 22.23
N GLN A 123 9.32 3.85 22.09
CA GLN A 123 10.21 4.28 21.02
C GLN A 123 9.65 3.96 19.62
N GLN A 124 9.64 4.96 18.75
CA GLN A 124 9.31 4.84 17.32
C GLN A 124 10.41 5.51 16.48
N LEU A 125 11.32 4.77 15.85
CA LEU A 125 11.25 3.34 15.52
C LEU A 125 11.78 2.40 16.60
N PRO A 126 11.34 1.13 16.63
CA PRO A 126 11.97 0.09 17.46
C PRO A 126 13.46 -0.15 17.14
N GLU A 127 14.18 -0.87 17.99
CA GLU A 127 15.54 -1.30 17.68
C GLU A 127 15.54 -2.32 16.50
N PRO A 128 16.38 -2.12 15.46
CA PRO A 128 16.33 -2.92 14.25
C PRO A 128 16.43 -4.44 14.44
N ALA A 129 17.41 -4.94 15.18
CA ALA A 129 17.66 -6.37 15.30
C ALA A 129 16.52 -7.09 16.03
N ARG A 130 16.02 -6.52 17.14
CA ARG A 130 14.88 -7.06 17.88
C ARG A 130 13.61 -7.01 17.04
N PHE A 131 13.34 -5.91 16.35
CA PHE A 131 12.11 -5.76 15.57
C PHE A 131 12.01 -6.78 14.44
N VAL A 132 13.06 -6.88 13.62
CA VAL A 132 13.02 -7.77 12.45
C VAL A 132 13.13 -9.25 12.84
N ALA A 133 13.70 -9.57 14.01
CA ALA A 133 13.64 -10.92 14.55
C ALA A 133 12.19 -11.37 14.79
N ARG A 134 11.36 -10.49 15.37
CA ARG A 134 9.93 -10.74 15.59
C ARG A 134 9.12 -10.76 14.29
N LEU A 135 9.43 -9.87 13.35
CA LEU A 135 8.80 -9.88 12.02
C LEU A 135 9.10 -11.19 11.25
N ALA A 136 10.37 -11.63 11.27
CA ALA A 136 10.76 -12.91 10.68
C ALA A 136 10.10 -14.09 11.42
N GLU A 137 9.95 -14.02 12.74
CA GLU A 137 9.24 -15.02 13.54
C GLU A 137 7.77 -15.15 13.10
N LEU A 138 7.04 -14.03 12.92
CA LEU A 138 5.69 -14.02 12.38
C LEU A 138 5.60 -14.72 11.03
N HIS A 139 6.49 -14.36 10.09
CA HIS A 139 6.51 -14.95 8.74
C HIS A 139 6.81 -16.46 8.80
N LYS A 140 7.72 -16.89 9.69
CA LYS A 140 8.06 -18.31 9.86
C LYS A 140 6.97 -19.12 10.53
N LYS A 141 6.29 -18.58 11.55
CA LYS A 141 5.28 -19.28 12.35
C LYS A 141 3.91 -19.33 11.70
N SER A 142 3.53 -18.33 10.92
CA SER A 142 2.22 -18.26 10.27
C SER A 142 1.98 -19.45 9.34
N ILE A 143 0.75 -19.94 9.23
CA ILE A 143 0.40 -21.03 8.30
C ILE A 143 -0.84 -20.58 7.54
N SER A 144 -0.76 -20.56 6.21
CA SER A 144 -1.93 -20.26 5.39
C SER A 144 -3.02 -21.30 5.63
N PRO A 145 -4.26 -20.90 5.98
CA PRO A 145 -5.34 -21.85 6.29
C PRO A 145 -5.74 -22.69 5.07
N THR A 146 -5.40 -22.24 3.86
CA THR A 146 -5.66 -22.94 2.60
C THR A 146 -4.40 -23.56 1.99
N GLY A 147 -3.22 -23.27 2.55
CA GLY A 147 -1.93 -23.53 1.90
C GLY A 147 -1.62 -22.64 0.70
N LYS A 148 -2.47 -21.65 0.38
CA LYS A 148 -2.37 -20.76 -0.79
C LYS A 148 -2.01 -19.32 -0.40
N PHE A 149 -1.65 -18.50 -1.39
CA PHE A 149 -1.46 -17.05 -1.25
C PHE A 149 -2.79 -16.33 -1.33
N GLY A 150 -2.95 -15.27 -0.53
CA GLY A 150 -4.19 -14.49 -0.43
C GLY A 150 -4.75 -14.39 0.98
N PHE A 151 -6.05 -14.11 1.11
CA PHE A 151 -6.74 -13.88 2.37
C PHE A 151 -8.25 -14.15 2.22
N HIS A 152 -8.96 -14.30 3.34
CA HIS A 152 -10.40 -14.60 3.32
C HIS A 152 -11.28 -13.35 3.14
N VAL A 153 -10.73 -12.16 3.36
CA VAL A 153 -11.41 -10.88 3.16
C VAL A 153 -10.54 -9.90 2.38
N LYS A 154 -11.18 -8.90 1.78
CA LYS A 154 -10.47 -7.72 1.27
C LYS A 154 -9.93 -6.93 2.45
N THR A 155 -8.65 -6.60 2.40
CA THR A 155 -8.03 -5.68 3.34
C THR A 155 -7.78 -4.34 2.65
N CYS A 156 -7.45 -3.30 3.41
CA CYS A 156 -7.18 -1.98 2.86
C CYS A 156 -5.82 -1.49 3.32
N HIS A 157 -5.06 -0.86 2.41
CA HIS A 157 -3.91 -0.05 2.78
C HIS A 157 -4.39 1.41 2.86
N GLY A 158 -4.58 1.93 4.07
CA GLY A 158 -5.34 3.18 4.25
C GLY A 158 -6.77 3.00 3.73
N LYS A 159 -7.27 3.96 2.93
CA LYS A 159 -8.58 3.85 2.26
C LYS A 159 -8.55 3.08 0.93
N ALA A 160 -7.39 2.60 0.48
CA ALA A 160 -7.25 1.89 -0.79
C ALA A 160 -7.58 0.40 -0.59
N PRO A 161 -8.64 -0.14 -1.21
CA PRO A 161 -8.94 -1.57 -1.15
C PRO A 161 -7.83 -2.37 -1.82
N GLN A 162 -7.44 -3.48 -1.20
CA GLN A 162 -6.49 -4.44 -1.75
C GLN A 162 -7.24 -5.64 -2.34
N LEU A 163 -6.68 -6.25 -3.39
CA LEU A 163 -7.15 -7.52 -3.91
C LEU A 163 -6.56 -8.68 -3.11
N THR A 164 -7.10 -8.92 -1.91
CA THR A 164 -6.62 -9.98 -1.01
C THR A 164 -7.61 -11.12 -0.83
N ASP A 165 -8.90 -10.94 -1.13
CA ASP A 165 -9.96 -11.95 -1.07
C ASP A 165 -9.91 -12.97 -2.24
N ILE A 166 -8.70 -13.38 -2.59
CA ILE A 166 -8.41 -14.36 -3.64
C ILE A 166 -7.55 -15.46 -3.04
N TRP A 167 -7.51 -16.63 -3.67
CA TRP A 167 -6.61 -17.71 -3.26
C TRP A 167 -5.91 -18.30 -4.47
N GLU A 168 -4.58 -18.26 -4.48
CA GLU A 168 -3.76 -18.71 -5.60
C GLU A 168 -2.62 -19.62 -5.11
N ASP A 169 -2.35 -20.69 -5.84
CA ASP A 169 -1.22 -21.58 -5.56
C ASP A 169 0.12 -20.95 -5.98
N SER A 170 0.09 -20.10 -7.01
CA SER A 170 1.26 -19.39 -7.52
C SER A 170 1.32 -17.96 -6.98
N TRP A 171 2.46 -17.60 -6.39
CA TRP A 171 2.74 -16.24 -5.96
C TRP A 171 2.87 -15.28 -7.15
N GLU A 172 3.45 -15.73 -8.26
CA GLU A 172 3.50 -14.95 -9.50
C GLU A 172 2.09 -14.51 -9.92
N VAL A 173 1.14 -15.46 -9.95
CA VAL A 173 -0.26 -15.18 -10.32
C VAL A 173 -0.94 -14.27 -9.29
N CYS A 174 -0.77 -14.56 -8.00
CA CYS A 174 -1.36 -13.75 -6.92
C CYS A 174 -0.87 -12.30 -7.01
N TYR A 175 0.45 -12.12 -7.08
CA TYR A 175 1.08 -10.80 -7.12
C TYR A 175 0.75 -10.06 -8.42
N HIS A 176 0.72 -10.74 -9.57
CA HIS A 176 0.31 -10.13 -10.84
C HIS A 176 -1.11 -9.55 -10.73
N LYS A 177 -2.09 -10.33 -10.24
CA LYS A 177 -3.47 -9.85 -10.02
C LYS A 177 -3.51 -8.65 -9.06
N GLN A 178 -2.74 -8.70 -7.97
CA GLN A 178 -2.66 -7.63 -6.99
C GLN A 178 -2.03 -6.35 -7.54
N LEU A 179 -0.93 -6.46 -8.29
CA LEU A 179 -0.26 -5.31 -8.89
C LEU A 179 -1.12 -4.68 -9.98
N LYS A 180 -1.76 -5.50 -10.83
CA LYS A 180 -2.73 -5.04 -11.83
C LYS A 180 -3.82 -4.18 -11.20
N HIS A 181 -4.41 -4.67 -10.10
CA HIS A 181 -5.46 -3.96 -9.37
C HIS A 181 -5.03 -2.55 -8.96
N VAL A 182 -3.79 -2.36 -8.49
CA VAL A 182 -3.32 -1.02 -8.08
C VAL A 182 -3.00 -0.14 -9.30
N PHE A 183 -2.53 -0.69 -10.42
CA PHE A 183 -2.42 0.07 -11.67
C PHE A 183 -3.79 0.52 -12.19
N ASP A 184 -4.80 -0.35 -12.15
CA ASP A 184 -6.16 -0.01 -12.55
C ASP A 184 -6.74 1.12 -11.65
N MET A 185 -6.45 1.06 -10.35
CA MET A 185 -6.81 2.13 -9.40
C MET A 185 -6.11 3.47 -9.72
N ASP A 186 -4.81 3.45 -10.03
CA ASP A 186 -4.07 4.65 -10.44
C ASP A 186 -4.67 5.25 -11.72
N LYS A 187 -4.87 4.41 -12.74
CA LYS A 187 -5.46 4.80 -14.02
C LYS A 187 -6.86 5.40 -13.88
N SER A 188 -7.64 5.00 -12.87
CA SER A 188 -8.99 5.54 -12.64
C SER A 188 -9.01 6.98 -12.11
N LYS A 189 -7.87 7.53 -11.65
CA LYS A 189 -7.78 8.89 -11.07
C LYS A 189 -6.83 9.81 -11.81
N GLN A 190 -5.85 9.27 -12.54
CA GLN A 190 -4.77 10.03 -13.15
C GLN A 190 -5.02 10.35 -14.62
N ARG A 191 -4.36 11.40 -15.09
CA ARG A 191 -4.30 11.69 -16.53
C ARG A 191 -3.47 10.62 -17.24
N HIS A 192 -3.81 10.36 -18.50
CA HIS A 192 -3.08 9.42 -19.34
C HIS A 192 -1.61 9.84 -19.46
N TRP A 193 -0.71 8.86 -19.31
CA TRP A 193 0.73 9.04 -19.42
C TRP A 193 1.28 7.85 -20.22
N PRO A 194 1.44 7.96 -21.55
CA PRO A 194 1.80 6.84 -22.43
C PRO A 194 3.07 6.09 -22.03
N GLU A 195 4.13 6.82 -21.65
CA GLU A 195 5.41 6.22 -21.23
C GLU A 195 5.25 5.38 -19.97
N PHE A 196 4.46 5.90 -19.02
CA PHE A 196 4.15 5.22 -17.77
C PHE A 196 3.35 3.94 -18.03
N ASP A 197 2.30 4.04 -18.85
CA ASP A 197 1.44 2.90 -19.21
C ASP A 197 2.26 1.82 -19.94
N PHE A 198 3.18 2.21 -20.82
CA PHE A 198 4.10 1.29 -21.48
C PHE A 198 5.04 0.60 -20.48
N CYS A 199 5.66 1.35 -19.56
CA CYS A 199 6.52 0.77 -18.54
C CYS A 199 5.74 -0.15 -17.58
N ALA A 200 4.53 0.23 -17.20
CA ALA A 200 3.64 -0.60 -16.38
C ALA A 200 3.32 -1.93 -17.08
N GLN A 201 3.04 -1.90 -18.39
CA GLN A 201 2.80 -3.10 -19.18
C GLN A 201 4.05 -3.99 -19.24
N LEU A 202 5.24 -3.44 -19.46
CA LEU A 202 6.49 -4.21 -19.43
C LEU A 202 6.75 -4.84 -18.05
N VAL A 203 6.50 -4.10 -16.96
CA VAL A 203 6.62 -4.65 -15.61
C VAL A 203 5.71 -5.87 -15.44
N MET A 204 4.47 -5.77 -15.89
CA MET A 204 3.47 -6.84 -15.77
C MET A 204 3.81 -8.05 -16.64
N ASP A 205 4.24 -7.85 -17.88
CA ASP A 205 4.45 -8.91 -18.87
C ASP A 205 5.83 -9.55 -18.83
N LYS A 206 6.84 -8.81 -18.34
CA LYS A 206 8.25 -9.22 -18.36
C LYS A 206 8.83 -9.33 -16.96
N CYS A 207 8.74 -8.27 -16.15
CA CYS A 207 9.41 -8.23 -14.85
C CYS A 207 8.77 -9.17 -13.82
N VAL A 208 7.44 -9.18 -13.70
CA VAL A 208 6.72 -10.09 -12.79
C VAL A 208 7.04 -11.56 -13.08
N PRO A 209 6.86 -12.08 -14.32
CA PRO A 209 7.17 -13.49 -14.58
C PRO A 209 8.66 -13.80 -14.44
N ALA A 210 9.56 -12.92 -14.89
CA ALA A 210 11.00 -13.15 -14.79
C ALA A 210 11.48 -13.26 -13.33
N LEU A 211 10.92 -12.44 -12.43
CA LEU A 211 11.39 -12.36 -11.04
C LEU A 211 10.62 -13.28 -10.08
N LEU A 212 9.35 -13.58 -10.35
CA LEU A 212 8.50 -14.32 -9.40
C LEU A 212 8.31 -15.78 -9.76
N ARG A 213 8.34 -16.15 -11.05
CA ARG A 213 8.25 -17.55 -11.46
C ARG A 213 9.40 -18.41 -10.91
N PRO A 214 10.66 -17.93 -10.90
CA PRO A 214 11.79 -18.71 -10.37
C PRO A 214 11.61 -19.15 -8.92
N LEU A 215 10.85 -18.41 -8.10
CA LEU A 215 10.61 -18.76 -6.69
C LEU A 215 9.89 -20.11 -6.50
N GLN A 216 9.18 -20.58 -7.54
CA GLN A 216 8.38 -21.81 -7.52
C GLN A 216 8.66 -22.72 -8.73
N SER A 217 9.74 -22.48 -9.48
CA SER A 217 10.19 -23.33 -10.59
C SER A 217 11.45 -24.13 -10.21
N ASP A 218 11.85 -25.08 -11.06
CA ASP A 218 13.11 -25.85 -10.91
C ASP A 218 13.24 -26.57 -9.56
N GLY A 219 12.11 -27.04 -9.02
CA GLY A 219 12.04 -27.70 -7.71
C GLY A 219 12.08 -26.75 -6.51
N ARG A 220 12.15 -25.43 -6.73
CA ARG A 220 12.03 -24.41 -5.68
C ARG A 220 10.57 -24.27 -5.25
N SER A 221 10.38 -23.84 -4.02
CA SER A 221 9.06 -23.53 -3.48
C SER A 221 9.19 -22.46 -2.41
N ILE A 222 8.22 -21.55 -2.36
CA ILE A 222 8.06 -20.59 -1.28
C ILE A 222 6.78 -20.88 -0.51
N LYS A 223 6.81 -20.58 0.78
CA LYS A 223 5.66 -20.71 1.67
C LYS A 223 4.84 -19.42 1.66
N PRO A 224 3.50 -19.49 1.53
CA PRO A 224 2.63 -18.37 1.86
C PRO A 224 2.71 -18.07 3.36
N CYS A 225 3.37 -16.97 3.72
CA CYS A 225 3.45 -16.50 5.10
C CYS A 225 2.55 -15.29 5.29
N LEU A 226 1.96 -15.17 6.49
CA LEU A 226 1.18 -14.00 6.85
C LEU A 226 2.09 -12.79 6.94
N VAL A 227 1.90 -11.82 6.05
CA VAL A 227 2.52 -10.50 6.10
C VAL A 227 1.57 -9.54 6.81
N HIS A 228 2.10 -8.56 7.54
CA HIS A 228 1.32 -7.45 8.07
C HIS A 228 0.79 -6.54 6.95
N GLY A 229 1.55 -6.41 5.85
CA GLY A 229 1.11 -5.76 4.60
C GLY A 229 1.11 -4.22 4.64
N ASN A 230 1.57 -3.63 5.75
CA ASN A 230 1.59 -2.18 5.98
C ASN A 230 2.63 -1.80 7.06
N VAL A 231 3.81 -2.42 7.03
CA VAL A 231 4.87 -2.13 7.99
C VAL A 231 5.69 -0.91 7.54
N TRP A 232 5.54 0.18 8.29
CA TRP A 232 6.32 1.41 8.13
C TRP A 232 6.42 2.14 9.47
N ASP A 233 7.07 3.30 9.48
CA ASP A 233 7.42 3.98 10.72
C ASP A 233 6.24 4.35 11.62
N GLY A 234 5.07 4.60 11.03
CA GLY A 234 3.85 4.96 11.76
C GLY A 234 3.14 3.77 12.42
N ASN A 235 3.48 2.54 12.00
CA ASN A 235 2.81 1.30 12.38
C ASN A 235 3.73 0.34 13.15
N THR A 236 4.86 0.86 13.65
CA THR A 236 5.85 0.10 14.42
C THR A 236 6.23 0.87 15.67
N ALA A 237 6.35 0.19 16.81
CA ALA A 237 6.72 0.81 18.08
C ALA A 237 7.34 -0.21 19.04
N THR A 238 7.98 0.28 20.10
CA THR A 238 8.29 -0.53 21.28
C THR A 238 7.17 -0.38 22.29
N ASP A 239 6.69 -1.46 22.87
CA ASP A 239 5.72 -1.41 23.96
C ASP A 239 6.42 -0.97 25.26
N VAL A 240 5.92 0.07 25.93
CA VAL A 240 6.57 0.65 27.13
C VAL A 240 6.66 -0.38 28.27
N ARG A 241 5.68 -1.27 28.40
CA ARG A 241 5.58 -2.20 29.53
C ARG A 241 6.57 -3.35 29.40
N SER A 242 6.62 -3.96 28.22
CA SER A 242 7.45 -5.14 27.94
C SER A 242 8.82 -4.77 27.38
N GLY A 243 8.98 -3.57 26.81
CA GLY A 243 10.17 -3.18 26.07
C GLY A 243 10.34 -3.92 24.74
N GLU A 244 9.32 -4.65 24.28
CA GLU A 244 9.36 -5.45 23.05
C GLU A 244 8.80 -4.67 21.84
N PRO A 245 9.39 -4.82 20.64
CA PRO A 245 8.82 -4.26 19.40
C PRO A 245 7.46 -4.87 19.06
N PHE A 246 6.50 -4.08 18.59
CA PHE A 246 5.20 -4.53 18.12
C PHE A 246 4.74 -3.72 16.90
N VAL A 247 3.76 -4.27 16.17
CA VAL A 247 3.11 -3.69 15.00
C VAL A 247 1.62 -3.48 15.26
N PHE A 248 0.99 -2.58 14.51
CA PHE A 248 -0.44 -2.28 14.59
C PHE A 248 -0.94 -1.67 13.27
N ASP A 249 -2.26 -1.60 13.10
CA ASP A 249 -2.92 -1.18 11.85
C ASP A 249 -2.59 -2.13 10.67
N GLY A 250 -2.90 -3.42 10.85
CA GLY A 250 -2.65 -4.47 9.87
C GLY A 250 -3.45 -4.33 8.57
N SER A 251 -2.83 -4.74 7.47
CA SER A 251 -3.43 -4.87 6.13
C SER A 251 -3.03 -6.22 5.54
N ALA A 252 -3.25 -7.26 6.35
CA ALA A 252 -2.59 -8.54 6.25
C ALA A 252 -3.12 -9.42 5.12
N PHE A 253 -2.27 -10.34 4.67
CA PHE A 253 -2.60 -11.44 3.76
C PHE A 253 -1.45 -12.44 3.72
N TYR A 254 -1.65 -13.61 3.12
CA TYR A 254 -0.59 -14.61 2.91
C TYR A 254 0.16 -14.30 1.61
N ALA A 255 1.46 -14.05 1.72
CA ALA A 255 2.34 -13.58 0.65
C ALA A 255 3.70 -14.29 0.68
N HIS A 256 4.56 -13.98 -0.31
CA HIS A 256 5.99 -14.17 -0.16
C HIS A 256 6.56 -13.19 0.88
N ASN A 257 7.39 -13.67 1.82
CA ASN A 257 7.88 -12.87 2.94
C ASN A 257 8.63 -11.59 2.54
N GLU A 258 9.31 -11.61 1.39
CA GLU A 258 10.08 -10.48 0.87
C GLU A 258 9.20 -9.27 0.51
N PHE A 259 7.90 -9.51 0.25
CA PHE A 259 6.93 -8.47 -0.06
C PHE A 259 6.86 -7.39 1.03
N GLU A 260 6.88 -7.79 2.31
CA GLU A 260 6.77 -6.87 3.46
C GLU A 260 7.88 -5.81 3.46
N LEU A 261 9.05 -6.16 2.92
CA LEU A 261 10.21 -5.28 2.88
C LEU A 261 10.15 -4.28 1.72
N GLY A 262 9.26 -4.45 0.74
CA GLY A 262 9.15 -3.57 -0.42
C GLY A 262 8.84 -2.13 -0.01
N ASN A 263 7.99 -1.96 1.00
CA ASN A 263 7.66 -0.64 1.52
C ASN A 263 8.87 0.08 2.15
N TRP A 264 9.95 -0.63 2.49
CA TRP A 264 11.14 -0.02 3.08
C TRP A 264 12.11 0.50 2.01
N ARG A 265 11.88 0.28 0.71
CA ARG A 265 12.75 0.87 -0.33
C ARG A 265 12.63 2.38 -0.43
N THR A 266 11.43 2.91 -0.24
CA THR A 266 11.17 4.32 -0.48
C THR A 266 11.80 5.16 0.65
N PRO A 267 12.68 6.15 0.34
CA PRO A 267 13.41 6.91 1.36
C PRO A 267 12.52 7.76 2.29
N ARG A 268 11.23 7.92 1.94
CA ARG A 268 10.24 8.59 2.79
C ARG A 268 9.93 7.85 4.10
N HIS A 269 10.37 6.59 4.24
CA HIS A 269 10.24 5.81 5.46
C HIS A 269 11.59 5.67 6.17
N ARG A 270 11.63 5.88 7.48
CA ARG A 270 12.80 5.70 8.34
C ARG A 270 13.24 4.22 8.42
N LEU A 271 12.34 3.25 8.20
CA LEU A 271 12.65 1.83 8.04
C LEU A 271 13.50 1.52 6.79
N SER A 272 13.69 2.48 5.87
CA SER A 272 14.57 2.33 4.70
C SER A 272 16.06 2.21 5.02
N SER A 273 16.44 2.42 6.28
CA SER A 273 17.82 2.14 6.71
C SER A 273 18.20 0.69 6.41
N LYS A 274 19.33 0.52 5.68
CA LYS A 274 19.89 -0.80 5.32
C LYS A 274 20.10 -1.73 6.52
N THR A 275 20.16 -1.19 7.74
CA THR A 275 20.27 -1.98 8.97
C THR A 275 19.05 -2.87 9.22
N TYR A 276 17.84 -2.42 8.90
CA TYR A 276 16.63 -3.25 9.04
C TYR A 276 16.65 -4.42 8.06
N ILE A 277 16.84 -4.14 6.77
CA ILE A 277 16.89 -5.17 5.72
C ILE A 277 18.01 -6.19 6.01
N ARG A 278 19.22 -5.73 6.33
CA ARG A 278 20.35 -6.62 6.66
C ARG A 278 20.07 -7.47 7.89
N SER A 279 19.37 -6.92 8.87
CA SER A 279 19.01 -7.65 10.09
C SER A 279 17.91 -8.68 9.82
N TYR A 280 16.91 -8.34 9.01
CA TYR A 280 15.87 -9.29 8.60
C TYR A 280 16.48 -10.47 7.85
N LYS A 281 17.39 -10.22 6.90
CA LYS A 281 18.09 -11.27 6.12
C LYS A 281 18.88 -12.27 6.98
N ARG A 282 19.32 -11.88 8.19
CA ARG A 282 19.96 -12.82 9.14
C ARG A 282 18.97 -13.81 9.75
N HIS A 283 17.70 -13.44 9.84
CA HIS A 283 16.65 -14.30 10.38
C HIS A 283 15.91 -15.04 9.26
N PHE A 284 15.67 -14.41 8.12
CA PHE A 284 15.03 -15.03 6.96
C PHE A 284 15.86 -14.68 5.71
N PRO A 285 16.72 -15.60 5.24
CA PRO A 285 17.58 -15.38 4.07
C PRO A 285 16.79 -15.02 2.80
N ALA A 286 17.50 -14.51 1.81
CA ALA A 286 16.91 -14.25 0.50
C ALA A 286 16.40 -15.56 -0.11
N SER A 287 15.26 -15.51 -0.79
CA SER A 287 14.77 -16.64 -1.56
C SER A 287 15.63 -16.82 -2.80
N GLU A 288 15.86 -18.07 -3.21
CA GLU A 288 16.56 -18.37 -4.46
C GLU A 288 15.67 -18.04 -5.68
N PRO A 289 16.24 -17.48 -6.77
CA PRO A 289 17.64 -17.06 -6.94
C PRO A 289 17.98 -15.81 -6.10
N GLU A 290 19.06 -15.85 -5.32
CA GLU A 290 19.42 -14.74 -4.42
C GLU A 290 19.82 -13.46 -5.19
N GLU A 291 20.38 -13.58 -6.39
CA GLU A 291 20.77 -12.48 -7.27
C GLU A 291 19.58 -11.59 -7.65
N ASP A 292 18.38 -12.18 -7.72
CA ASP A 292 17.14 -11.49 -8.07
C ASP A 292 16.54 -10.71 -6.88
N TRP A 293 17.09 -10.86 -5.67
CA TRP A 293 16.56 -10.22 -4.45
C TRP A 293 16.35 -8.71 -4.62
N ASP A 294 17.35 -8.02 -5.17
CA ASP A 294 17.27 -6.56 -5.30
C ASP A 294 16.13 -6.17 -6.24
N SER A 295 16.05 -6.80 -7.41
CA SER A 295 14.99 -6.57 -8.40
C SER A 295 13.61 -6.99 -7.88
N ARG A 296 13.49 -8.10 -7.15
CA ARG A 296 12.23 -8.51 -6.49
C ARG A 296 11.76 -7.47 -5.47
N ASN A 297 12.67 -6.96 -4.65
CA ASN A 297 12.32 -5.96 -3.66
C ASN A 297 11.93 -4.61 -4.31
N LEU A 298 12.52 -4.26 -5.46
CA LEU A 298 12.12 -3.09 -6.28
C LEU A 298 10.74 -3.30 -6.90
N LEU A 299 10.47 -4.48 -7.43
CA LEU A 299 9.13 -4.86 -7.87
C LEU A 299 8.11 -4.75 -6.72
N TYR A 300 8.41 -5.33 -5.56
CA TYR A 300 7.51 -5.27 -4.40
C TYR A 300 7.26 -3.86 -3.87
N SER A 301 8.18 -2.91 -4.06
CA SER A 301 7.94 -1.52 -3.66
C SER A 301 6.92 -0.79 -4.52
N LEU A 302 6.65 -1.24 -5.75
CA LEU A 302 5.70 -0.58 -6.65
C LEU A 302 4.29 -0.54 -6.05
N ARG A 303 3.82 -1.63 -5.44
CA ARG A 303 2.45 -1.73 -4.90
C ARG A 303 2.16 -0.70 -3.79
N PRO A 304 2.92 -0.63 -2.68
CA PRO A 304 2.68 0.38 -1.65
C PRO A 304 2.95 1.81 -2.15
N ASN A 305 3.87 2.00 -3.11
CA ASN A 305 4.12 3.33 -3.67
C ASN A 305 2.97 3.82 -4.55
N LEU A 306 2.46 2.98 -5.48
CA LEU A 306 1.27 3.28 -6.29
C LEU A 306 0.05 3.55 -5.41
N THR A 307 -0.14 2.73 -4.37
CA THR A 307 -1.21 2.93 -3.41
C THR A 307 -1.08 4.28 -2.70
N ALA A 308 0.14 4.68 -2.30
CA ALA A 308 0.36 5.97 -1.69
C ALA A 308 0.14 7.15 -2.65
N ALA A 309 0.52 7.01 -3.93
CA ALA A 309 0.24 8.02 -4.96
C ALA A 309 -1.28 8.21 -5.14
N TRP A 310 -2.03 7.10 -5.16
CA TRP A 310 -3.50 7.12 -5.25
C TRP A 310 -4.21 7.73 -4.03
N LEU A 311 -3.64 7.54 -2.83
CA LEU A 311 -4.15 8.09 -1.57
C LEU A 311 -3.81 9.56 -1.37
N ILE A 312 -2.74 10.06 -1.99
CA ILE A 312 -2.23 11.42 -1.78
C ILE A 312 -2.17 12.15 -3.13
N PRO A 313 -3.32 12.70 -3.58
CA PRO A 313 -3.38 13.53 -4.79
C PRO A 313 -2.38 14.68 -4.73
N GLY A 314 -1.73 14.97 -5.87
CA GLY A 314 -0.72 16.04 -5.97
C GLY A 314 0.66 15.71 -5.39
N SER A 315 0.88 14.49 -4.90
CA SER A 315 2.23 14.03 -4.56
C SER A 315 3.05 13.73 -5.82
N ASN A 316 4.38 13.81 -5.71
CA ASN A 316 5.32 13.43 -6.78
C ASN A 316 5.66 11.93 -6.79
N TYR A 317 4.78 11.09 -6.22
CA TYR A 317 5.07 9.67 -6.03
C TYR A 317 4.98 8.90 -7.35
N ARG A 318 4.12 9.34 -8.27
CA ARG A 318 3.93 8.68 -9.57
C ARG A 318 5.19 8.78 -10.44
N GLU A 319 5.88 9.91 -10.39
CA GLU A 319 7.16 10.14 -11.06
C GLU A 319 8.25 9.23 -10.49
N ASN A 320 8.34 9.10 -9.16
CA ASN A 320 9.30 8.17 -8.54
C ASN A 320 9.01 6.71 -8.92
N ILE A 321 7.72 6.32 -8.98
CA ILE A 321 7.32 4.98 -9.42
C ILE A 321 7.70 4.76 -10.88
N PHE A 322 7.55 5.78 -11.73
CA PHE A 322 7.97 5.70 -13.12
C PHE A 322 9.48 5.44 -13.25
N GLU A 323 10.31 6.14 -12.47
CA GLU A 323 11.75 5.87 -12.42
C GLU A 323 12.06 4.44 -11.91
N ASP A 324 11.38 3.98 -10.86
CA ASP A 324 11.52 2.61 -10.34
C ASP A 324 11.14 1.56 -11.40
N MET A 325 10.07 1.79 -12.19
CA MET A 325 9.66 0.89 -13.27
C MET A 325 10.68 0.88 -14.40
N LYS A 326 11.21 2.04 -14.82
CA LYS A 326 12.26 2.11 -15.84
C LYS A 326 13.53 1.38 -15.39
N GLU A 327 13.94 1.55 -14.15
CA GLU A 327 15.08 0.85 -13.57
C GLU A 327 14.84 -0.66 -13.51
N LEU A 328 13.63 -1.10 -13.19
CA LEU A 328 13.30 -2.52 -13.20
C LEU A 328 13.33 -3.09 -14.63
N CYS A 329 12.73 -2.39 -15.59
CA CYS A 329 12.72 -2.78 -16.99
C CYS A 329 14.12 -2.76 -17.62
N SER A 330 15.00 -1.83 -17.24
CA SER A 330 16.38 -1.78 -17.74
C SER A 330 17.19 -3.01 -17.34
N ARG A 331 16.90 -3.59 -16.17
CA ARG A 331 17.54 -4.81 -15.66
C ARG A 331 17.02 -6.09 -16.31
N ILE A 332 15.73 -6.13 -16.66
CA ILE A 332 15.04 -7.37 -17.07
C ILE A 332 14.77 -7.45 -18.56
N CYS A 333 14.36 -6.34 -19.18
CA CYS A 333 13.94 -6.28 -20.59
C CYS A 333 14.41 -4.97 -21.25
N PRO A 334 15.74 -4.72 -21.31
CA PRO A 334 16.28 -3.46 -21.84
C PRO A 334 15.95 -3.22 -23.32
N ASP A 335 15.87 -4.29 -24.13
CA ASP A 335 15.60 -4.18 -25.56
C ASP A 335 14.15 -3.75 -25.84
N GLU A 336 13.19 -4.30 -25.09
CA GLU A 336 11.79 -3.88 -25.14
C GLU A 336 11.62 -2.45 -24.62
N LEU A 337 12.29 -2.08 -23.53
CA LEU A 337 12.28 -0.71 -23.02
C LEU A 337 12.81 0.28 -24.08
N ALA A 338 13.89 -0.06 -24.78
CA ALA A 338 14.46 0.75 -25.85
C ALA A 338 13.55 0.83 -27.09
N SER A 339 12.67 -0.15 -27.30
CA SER A 339 11.74 -0.17 -28.44
C SER A 339 10.69 0.94 -28.37
N TYR A 340 10.34 1.41 -27.18
CA TYR A 340 9.42 2.54 -27.02
C TYR A 340 10.01 3.83 -27.56
N LYS A 341 11.27 4.13 -27.22
CA LYS A 341 11.95 5.35 -27.71
C LYS A 341 12.00 5.39 -29.23
N ARG A 342 12.35 4.25 -29.85
CA ARG A 342 12.35 4.12 -31.31
C ARG A 342 10.97 4.35 -31.92
N LYS A 343 9.90 3.86 -31.27
CA LYS A 343 8.53 4.10 -31.75
C LYS A 343 8.11 5.56 -31.56
N SER A 344 8.39 6.17 -30.40
CA SER A 344 8.03 7.57 -30.15
C SER A 344 8.77 8.53 -31.07
N GLU A 345 10.05 8.28 -31.36
CA GLU A 345 10.85 9.06 -32.33
C GLU A 345 10.24 8.96 -33.73
N VAL A 346 9.90 7.75 -34.19
CA VAL A 346 9.24 7.55 -35.49
C VAL A 346 7.86 8.22 -35.56
N TYR A 347 7.07 8.20 -34.48
CA TYR A 347 5.79 8.93 -34.45
C TYR A 347 5.97 10.45 -34.47
N HIS A 348 7.01 10.99 -33.82
CA HIS A 348 7.30 12.43 -33.85
C HIS A 348 7.82 12.87 -35.22
N ASP A 349 8.64 12.04 -35.88
CA ASP A 349 9.10 12.30 -37.25
C ASP A 349 7.92 12.26 -38.24
N HIS A 350 6.97 11.32 -38.07
CA HIS A 350 5.77 11.28 -38.92
C HIS A 350 4.82 12.45 -38.67
N GLU A 351 4.60 12.89 -37.42
CA GLU A 351 3.79 14.10 -37.16
C GLU A 351 4.48 15.39 -37.63
N ALA A 352 5.81 15.43 -37.67
CA ALA A 352 6.55 16.56 -38.24
C ALA A 352 6.43 16.58 -39.76
N LEU A 353 6.58 15.43 -40.42
CA LEU A 353 6.39 15.28 -41.87
C LEU A 353 4.94 15.55 -42.32
N ASP A 354 3.95 15.13 -41.53
CA ASP A 354 2.52 15.42 -41.81
C ASP A 354 2.15 16.89 -41.56
N ARG A 355 2.97 17.65 -40.83
CA ARG A 355 2.83 19.11 -40.70
C ARG A 355 3.53 19.84 -41.83
N GLU A 356 4.78 19.46 -42.14
CA GLU A 356 5.51 20.03 -43.28
C GLU A 356 4.73 19.81 -44.58
N GLY A 357 4.18 18.62 -44.81
CA GLY A 357 3.36 18.36 -46.00
C GLY A 357 2.00 19.06 -46.04
N LYS A 358 1.52 19.63 -44.92
CA LYS A 358 0.31 20.48 -44.90
C LYS A 358 0.64 21.94 -45.10
N ASP A 359 1.76 22.39 -44.54
CA ASP A 359 2.27 23.74 -44.77
C ASP A 359 2.67 23.89 -46.25
N ASP A 360 3.23 22.85 -46.88
CA ASP A 360 3.52 22.82 -48.32
C ASP A 360 2.25 22.80 -49.20
N GLU A 361 1.18 22.08 -48.79
CA GLU A 361 -0.12 22.09 -49.50
C GLU A 361 -0.84 23.46 -49.36
N GLU A 362 -0.74 24.13 -48.20
CA GLU A 362 -1.30 25.48 -47.99
C GLU A 362 -0.51 26.54 -48.78
N GLU A 363 0.82 26.42 -48.93
CA GLU A 363 1.61 27.31 -49.80
C GLU A 363 1.30 27.10 -51.30
N GLU A 364 1.09 25.86 -51.75
CA GLU A 364 0.68 25.58 -53.14
C GLU A 364 -0.73 26.11 -53.45
N GLU A 365 -1.69 26.00 -52.52
CA GLU A 365 -3.04 26.58 -52.68
C GLU A 365 -3.01 28.12 -52.70
N GLU A 366 -2.16 28.77 -51.90
CA GLU A 366 -1.97 30.24 -51.94
C GLU A 366 -1.31 30.70 -53.24
N GLU A 367 -0.36 29.94 -53.81
CA GLU A 367 0.25 30.28 -55.12
C GLU A 367 -0.75 30.10 -56.28
N GLU A 368 -1.60 29.06 -56.25
CA GLU A 368 -2.65 28.87 -57.27
C GLU A 368 -3.74 29.97 -57.21
N GLU A 369 -4.16 30.42 -56.02
CA GLU A 369 -5.11 31.54 -55.90
C GLU A 369 -4.53 32.86 -56.43
N VAL A 370 -3.23 33.12 -56.25
CA VAL A 370 -2.57 34.32 -56.78
C VAL A 370 -2.44 34.27 -58.30
N GLU A 371 -2.13 33.11 -58.89
CA GLU A 371 -2.10 32.96 -60.35
C GLU A 371 -3.50 33.13 -60.97
N GLU A 372 -4.57 32.62 -60.33
CA GLU A 372 -5.95 32.83 -60.79
C GLU A 372 -6.39 34.30 -60.71
N GLU A 373 -5.99 35.04 -59.66
CA GLU A 373 -6.27 36.48 -59.54
C GLU A 373 -5.51 37.31 -60.60
N GLU A 374 -4.27 36.95 -60.94
CA GLU A 374 -3.49 37.62 -61.99
C GLU A 374 -4.06 37.33 -63.41
N GLU A 375 -4.57 36.12 -63.66
CA GLU A 375 -5.24 35.80 -64.94
C GLU A 375 -6.59 36.52 -65.10
N GLU A 376 -7.37 36.70 -64.02
CA GLU A 376 -8.63 37.46 -64.06
C GLU A 376 -8.39 38.97 -64.30
N GLU A 377 -7.30 39.56 -63.76
CA GLU A 377 -6.94 40.95 -64.03
C GLU A 377 -6.47 41.18 -65.48
N GLU A 378 -5.79 40.22 -66.11
CA GLU A 378 -5.40 40.32 -67.52
C GLU A 378 -6.57 40.17 -68.50
N GLU A 379 -7.65 39.45 -68.14
CA GLU A 379 -8.86 39.35 -68.97
C GLU A 379 -9.77 40.61 -68.90
N GLU A 380 -9.73 41.39 -67.82
CA GLU A 380 -10.50 42.64 -67.72
C GLU A 380 -9.86 43.84 -68.46
N GLU A 381 -8.57 43.79 -68.80
CA GLU A 381 -7.86 44.86 -69.54
C GLU A 381 -7.74 44.63 -71.08
N GLY A 382 -8.35 43.56 -71.62
CA GLY A 382 -8.27 43.14 -73.04
C GLY A 382 -9.26 43.75 -74.03
#